data_AF-A0A3N5ZFJ2-F1
#
_entry.id   AF-A0A3N5ZFJ2-F1
#
_cell.length_a   1.000
_cell.length_b   1.000
_cell.length_c   1.000
_cell.angle_alpha   90.00
_cell.angle_beta   90.00
_cell.angle_gamma   90.00
#
_symmetry.space_group_name_H-M   'P 1'
#
loop_
_entity.id
_entity.type
_entity.pdbx_description
1 polymer ?
#
loop_
_entity_poly.entity_id
_entity_poly.type
_entity_poly.pdbx_seq_one_letter_code
_entity_poly.pdbx_strand_id
1 'polypeptide(L)'
;MTRHFFRGVGVFLFAGVLALAGCSGDNGSPGAPGTDGQDLTAAAKPESCEVCHSDAGSSHQAIYNQYKDSSTLALTIEGISSSDDGAGTFNSTMTVVITKNGAPYVDAELAGLEQKRFYAFDYDASTRKFVRSINYSGKPAHLGNGRYTVAATKASFAPESSNAQAYAYVADGPLASEGMTLYNDVASAARTFSADVDSYVSGATVAGCEKCHGKPYLKHGYRTAEVEGLPDFVACKACHLDETAGGHQGWQLLVDDPAAYAAQDGVLTAEQKTKYAYKRSVMNDTHMSHAMEFAYPQSMANCATCHEGKLNAVLTDANFTLATCKSCHPVTAVGGADSKRAPALKDILPAAIHTMDLYTYADASPASCNFCHKAGAAPTFSAIHSGYDKKIYASADGKKYSEAFKVTIGEASLSGNVLTVKFSAAEAFDVAGLAVTDITPTVMIGLYGYDTKDYIVSAHGRDDGVNRNLEWVVGETHPRFAAVSAAGGAWEVTANLTDWADKIADGTIKRAEI
;
A
#
# COMPACT_ATOMS: atom_id res chain seq x y z
N MET A 1 20.39 -40.97 -11.17
CA MET A 1 21.46 -41.32 -10.22
C MET A 1 20.87 -41.34 -8.82
N THR A 2 21.15 -42.42 -8.12
CA THR A 2 20.47 -43.02 -6.98
C THR A 2 20.68 -42.31 -5.64
N ARG A 3 19.64 -42.24 -4.79
CA ARG A 3 19.75 -42.48 -3.33
C ARG A 3 18.40 -42.95 -2.72
N HIS A 4 18.37 -44.25 -2.42
CA HIS A 4 17.54 -44.96 -1.43
C HIS A 4 17.89 -44.49 0.02
N PHE A 5 17.24 -44.78 1.15
CA PHE A 5 16.13 -45.64 1.58
C PHE A 5 15.76 -45.30 3.04
N PHE A 6 14.47 -45.39 3.38
CA PHE A 6 13.82 -45.94 4.60
C PHE A 6 14.41 -45.78 6.02
N ARG A 7 13.55 -45.42 6.98
CA ARG A 7 12.82 -46.41 7.83
C ARG A 7 11.77 -45.75 8.72
N GLY A 8 10.64 -46.43 8.90
CA GLY A 8 9.61 -46.11 9.87
C GLY A 8 9.16 -47.33 10.68
N VAL A 9 8.24 -47.04 11.59
CA VAL A 9 7.22 -47.89 12.24
C VAL A 9 7.63 -48.75 13.45
N GLY A 10 6.85 -48.61 14.53
CA GLY A 10 6.66 -49.64 15.56
C GLY A 10 6.02 -49.12 16.86
N VAL A 11 4.73 -49.40 17.07
CA VAL A 11 3.91 -49.03 18.24
C VAL A 11 3.53 -50.30 19.04
N PHE A 12 3.16 -50.12 20.31
CA PHE A 12 2.21 -50.87 21.17
C PHE A 12 2.71 -51.75 22.34
N LEU A 13 2.42 -51.23 23.56
CA LEU A 13 1.84 -51.82 24.80
C LEU A 13 2.30 -53.17 25.38
N PHE A 14 2.53 -53.20 26.71
CA PHE A 14 1.75 -54.03 27.67
C PHE A 14 1.96 -53.58 29.13
N ALA A 15 0.92 -53.72 29.95
CA ALA A 15 0.83 -53.38 31.38
C ALA A 15 1.13 -54.57 32.30
N GLY A 16 1.42 -54.32 33.59
CA GLY A 16 1.40 -55.36 34.63
C GLY A 16 2.04 -54.98 35.98
N VAL A 17 1.20 -54.81 36.99
CA VAL A 17 1.48 -54.50 38.41
C VAL A 17 2.05 -55.71 39.16
N LEU A 18 3.00 -55.52 40.09
CA LEU A 18 3.03 -56.21 41.40
C LEU A 18 4.03 -55.57 42.38
N ALA A 19 3.55 -55.32 43.60
CA ALA A 19 4.29 -54.79 44.75
C ALA A 19 5.00 -55.90 45.54
N LEU A 20 6.11 -55.58 46.22
CA LEU A 20 6.40 -56.01 47.61
C LEU A 20 7.74 -55.50 48.16
N ALA A 21 7.66 -55.09 49.43
CA ALA A 21 8.68 -55.10 50.47
C ALA A 21 9.84 -54.10 50.39
N GLY A 22 9.85 -53.19 51.37
CA GLY A 22 10.88 -52.19 51.55
C GLY A 22 12.10 -52.70 52.32
N CYS A 23 13.19 -51.96 52.13
CA CYS A 23 14.31 -51.87 53.06
C CYS A 23 14.53 -50.37 53.28
N SER A 24 14.36 -49.94 54.52
CA SER A 24 14.63 -48.58 54.99
C SER A 24 16.13 -48.31 54.93
N GLY A 25 16.58 -47.60 53.90
CA GLY A 25 17.90 -46.98 53.85
C GLY A 25 17.80 -45.57 54.40
N ASP A 26 18.67 -45.23 55.35
CA ASP A 26 18.78 -43.89 55.92
C ASP A 26 18.94 -42.85 54.82
N ASN A 27 18.14 -41.78 54.87
CA ASN A 27 18.34 -40.63 54.00
C ASN A 27 19.70 -40.02 54.32
N GLY A 28 20.65 -40.13 53.39
CA GLY A 28 21.94 -39.44 53.47
C GLY A 28 21.71 -37.95 53.74
N SER A 29 22.64 -37.36 54.50
CA SER A 29 22.61 -35.93 54.83
C SER A 29 22.43 -35.08 53.56
N PRO A 30 21.59 -34.03 53.57
CA PRO A 30 21.48 -33.13 52.44
C PRO A 30 22.85 -32.59 52.04
N GLY A 31 23.18 -32.68 50.75
CA GLY A 31 24.37 -32.02 50.22
C GLY A 31 24.30 -30.51 50.46
N ALA A 32 25.46 -29.86 50.56
CA ALA A 32 25.53 -28.40 50.66
C ALA A 32 24.74 -27.76 49.51
N PRO A 33 23.96 -26.69 49.76
CA PRO A 33 23.27 -25.97 48.69
C PRO A 33 24.26 -25.59 47.60
N GLY A 34 23.92 -25.86 46.34
CA GLY A 34 24.68 -25.32 45.21
C GLY A 34 24.66 -23.80 45.27
N THR A 35 25.75 -23.14 44.89
CA THR A 35 25.77 -21.68 44.70
C THR A 35 24.66 -21.28 43.74
N ASP A 36 23.87 -20.28 44.14
CA ASP A 36 22.82 -19.71 43.30
C ASP A 36 23.37 -19.37 41.90
N GLY A 37 22.62 -19.74 40.87
CA GLY A 37 22.99 -19.39 39.50
C GLY A 37 23.06 -17.88 39.34
N GLN A 38 24.10 -17.37 38.68
CA GLN A 38 24.15 -15.96 38.31
C GLN A 38 22.98 -15.65 37.39
N ASP A 39 22.14 -14.72 37.81
CA ASP A 39 21.14 -14.11 36.95
C ASP A 39 21.85 -13.17 35.96
N LEU A 40 22.15 -13.69 34.77
CA LEU A 40 22.78 -12.93 33.70
C LEU A 40 21.86 -11.86 33.10
N THR A 41 20.56 -11.84 33.44
CA THR A 41 19.65 -10.76 32.99
C THR A 41 19.87 -9.46 33.76
N ALA A 42 20.38 -9.52 35.00
CA ALA A 42 20.75 -8.33 35.77
C ALA A 42 22.03 -7.63 35.27
N ALA A 43 22.84 -8.30 34.43
CA ALA A 43 24.03 -7.75 33.79
C ALA A 43 23.85 -7.45 32.29
N ALA A 44 22.71 -7.84 31.70
CA ALA A 44 22.36 -7.49 30.34
C ALA A 44 22.05 -6.00 30.28
N LYS A 45 23.06 -5.18 29.96
CA LYS A 45 22.81 -3.82 29.45
C LYS A 45 21.87 -3.97 28.26
N PRO A 46 20.84 -3.12 28.12
CA PRO A 46 19.95 -3.22 26.97
C PRO A 46 20.80 -3.18 25.71
N GLU A 47 20.79 -4.28 24.97
CA GLU A 47 21.39 -4.39 23.64
C GLU A 47 20.57 -3.49 22.72
N SER A 48 20.80 -2.18 22.78
CA SER A 48 20.36 -1.31 21.71
C SER A 48 21.20 -1.68 20.49
N CYS A 49 20.57 -1.64 19.31
CA CYS A 49 21.25 -1.92 18.05
C CYS A 49 22.54 -1.09 17.89
N GLU A 50 22.65 0.07 18.55
CA GLU A 50 23.79 0.98 18.57
C GLU A 50 25.05 0.41 19.23
N VAL A 51 24.93 -0.39 20.29
CA VAL A 51 26.10 -0.96 21.00
C VAL A 51 26.87 -1.93 20.10
N CYS A 52 26.15 -2.64 19.22
CA CYS A 52 26.73 -3.59 18.28
C CYS A 52 26.88 -3.03 16.85
N HIS A 53 26.14 -1.97 16.50
CA HIS A 53 26.10 -1.39 15.14
C HIS A 53 26.08 0.15 15.19
N SER A 54 27.16 0.78 15.64
CA SER A 54 27.31 2.23 15.70
C SER A 54 27.05 2.94 14.35
N ASP A 55 27.25 2.24 13.24
CA ASP A 55 27.09 2.78 11.88
C ASP A 55 25.72 2.45 11.24
N ALA A 56 24.82 1.76 11.94
CA ALA A 56 23.54 1.29 11.38
C ALA A 56 22.69 2.43 10.81
N GLY A 57 22.68 3.60 11.47
CA GLY A 57 21.96 4.78 10.97
C GLY A 57 22.46 5.22 9.59
N SER A 58 23.78 5.31 9.41
CA SER A 58 24.40 5.67 8.13
C SER A 58 24.15 4.61 7.05
N SER A 59 24.23 3.33 7.41
CA SER A 59 23.99 2.19 6.51
C SER A 59 22.54 2.11 6.03
N HIS A 60 21.57 2.27 6.95
CA HIS A 60 20.14 2.33 6.60
C HIS A 60 19.82 3.55 5.74
N GLN A 61 20.40 4.71 6.04
CA GLN A 61 20.20 5.92 5.23
C GLN A 61 20.79 5.76 3.82
N ALA A 62 21.93 5.07 3.68
CA ALA A 62 22.53 4.76 2.39
C ALA A 62 21.62 3.83 1.56
N ILE A 63 21.08 2.77 2.15
CA ILE A 63 20.09 1.89 1.49
C ILE A 63 18.85 2.70 1.10
N TYR A 64 18.27 3.48 2.02
CA TYR A 64 17.11 4.32 1.73
C TYR A 64 17.38 5.31 0.58
N ASN A 65 18.57 5.91 0.53
CA ASN A 65 18.95 6.82 -0.54
C ASN A 65 19.08 6.13 -1.91
N GLN A 66 19.34 4.82 -1.98
CA GLN A 66 19.32 4.08 -3.25
C GLN A 66 17.91 4.03 -3.87
N TYR A 67 16.87 4.17 -3.05
CA TYR A 67 15.46 4.18 -3.49
C TYR A 67 14.89 5.59 -3.65
N LYS A 68 15.70 6.64 -3.46
CA LYS A 68 15.34 8.00 -3.87
C LYS A 68 15.63 8.12 -5.36
N ASP A 69 14.63 8.59 -6.13
CA ASP A 69 14.80 8.81 -7.55
C ASP A 69 15.94 9.82 -7.80
N SER A 70 17.04 9.31 -8.34
CA SER A 70 18.24 10.04 -8.74
C SER A 70 18.59 9.74 -10.20
N SER A 71 17.56 9.39 -10.98
CA SER A 71 17.70 8.94 -12.36
C SER A 71 18.52 9.94 -13.17
N THR A 72 19.50 9.41 -13.88
CA THR A 72 20.39 10.16 -14.77
C THR A 72 20.02 9.95 -16.23
N LEU A 73 19.16 8.96 -16.52
CA LEU A 73 18.54 8.74 -17.80
C LEU A 73 17.50 9.82 -18.07
N ALA A 74 17.43 10.25 -19.33
CA ALA A 74 16.30 10.96 -19.87
C ALA A 74 15.92 10.37 -21.21
N LEU A 75 14.62 10.37 -21.50
CA LEU A 75 14.02 9.77 -22.69
C LEU A 75 13.08 10.79 -23.34
N THR A 76 13.05 10.83 -24.66
CA THR A 76 12.08 11.63 -25.42
C THR A 76 11.61 10.86 -26.65
N ILE A 77 10.33 11.01 -27.01
CA ILE A 77 9.77 10.46 -28.25
C ILE A 77 9.74 11.57 -29.31
N GLU A 78 10.65 11.50 -30.28
CA GLU A 78 10.75 12.50 -31.36
C GLU A 78 9.59 12.39 -32.35
N GLY A 79 9.07 11.18 -32.59
CA GLY A 79 7.96 10.96 -33.49
C GLY A 79 7.69 9.49 -33.78
N ILE A 80 6.56 9.25 -34.43
CA ILE A 80 6.18 7.95 -35.01
C ILE A 80 5.82 8.19 -36.47
N SER A 81 6.23 7.26 -37.33
CA SER A 81 5.85 7.24 -38.74
C SER A 81 5.43 5.84 -39.13
N SER A 82 4.32 5.72 -39.86
CA SER A 82 3.75 4.46 -40.30
C SER A 82 3.57 4.45 -41.81
N SER A 83 3.83 3.30 -42.43
CA SER A 83 3.54 3.05 -43.85
C SER A 83 2.59 1.87 -43.97
N ASP A 84 1.52 2.02 -44.76
CA ASP A 84 0.59 0.92 -45.09
C ASP A 84 1.37 -0.25 -45.72
N ASP A 85 1.12 -1.46 -45.24
CA ASP A 85 1.73 -2.69 -45.77
C ASP A 85 0.90 -3.36 -46.87
N GLY A 86 -0.23 -2.77 -47.24
CA GLY A 86 -1.15 -3.26 -48.27
C GLY A 86 -2.11 -4.36 -47.80
N ALA A 87 -2.06 -4.76 -46.52
CA ALA A 87 -2.91 -5.80 -45.93
C ALA A 87 -3.88 -5.26 -44.87
N GLY A 88 -4.07 -3.94 -44.80
CA GLY A 88 -4.86 -3.28 -43.76
C GLY A 88 -4.11 -3.19 -42.42
N THR A 89 -2.79 -3.39 -42.44
CA THR A 89 -1.88 -3.19 -41.32
C THR A 89 -0.75 -2.22 -41.71
N PHE A 90 0.08 -1.84 -40.75
CA PHE A 90 1.11 -0.83 -40.95
C PHE A 90 2.49 -1.35 -40.53
N ASN A 91 3.54 -0.91 -41.23
CA ASN A 91 4.90 -0.91 -40.70
C ASN A 91 5.11 0.43 -40.00
N SER A 92 5.17 0.41 -38.67
CA SER A 92 5.29 1.60 -37.85
C SER A 92 6.65 1.69 -37.19
N THR A 93 7.24 2.89 -37.16
CA THR A 93 8.56 3.15 -36.58
C THR A 93 8.47 4.31 -35.60
N MET A 94 8.88 4.08 -34.36
CA MET A 94 9.04 5.12 -33.34
C MET A 94 10.50 5.56 -33.28
N THR A 95 10.74 6.87 -33.24
CA THR A 95 12.06 7.46 -33.01
C THR A 95 12.13 8.03 -31.61
N VAL A 96 13.17 7.64 -30.86
CA VAL A 96 13.42 8.09 -29.48
C VAL A 96 14.82 8.67 -29.32
N VAL A 97 14.99 9.57 -28.36
CA VAL A 97 16.29 10.09 -27.92
C VAL A 97 16.50 9.65 -26.48
N ILE A 98 17.67 9.08 -26.18
CA ILE A 98 18.07 8.69 -24.83
C ILE A 98 19.35 9.43 -24.47
N THR A 99 19.37 10.03 -23.28
CA THR A 99 20.59 10.60 -22.69
C THR A 99 20.83 9.98 -21.32
N LYS A 100 22.09 9.95 -20.88
CA LYS A 100 22.49 9.58 -19.52
C LYS A 100 23.47 10.63 -19.01
N ASN A 101 23.20 11.22 -17.85
CA ASN A 101 23.94 12.36 -17.31
C ASN A 101 24.02 13.54 -18.30
N GLY A 102 22.93 13.78 -19.06
CA GLY A 102 22.87 14.84 -20.07
C GLY A 102 23.68 14.58 -21.35
N ALA A 103 24.46 13.49 -21.42
CA ALA A 103 25.18 13.08 -22.63
C ALA A 103 24.35 12.06 -23.43
N PRO A 104 24.48 12.02 -24.77
CA PRO A 104 23.82 11.00 -25.58
C PRO A 104 24.15 9.59 -25.12
N TYR A 105 23.13 8.77 -24.85
CA TYR A 105 23.32 7.36 -24.51
C TYR A 105 23.59 6.58 -25.80
N VAL A 106 24.81 6.08 -25.95
CA VAL A 106 25.23 5.35 -27.15
C VAL A 106 25.62 3.93 -26.76
N ASP A 107 24.77 3.02 -27.19
CA ASP A 107 24.89 1.59 -26.97
C ASP A 107 24.25 0.80 -28.13
N ALA A 108 24.87 -0.34 -28.47
CA ALA A 108 24.42 -1.17 -29.58
C ALA A 108 23.08 -1.82 -29.24
N GLU A 109 22.03 -1.51 -30.02
CA GLU A 109 20.67 -2.02 -29.83
C GLU A 109 20.08 -1.78 -28.41
N LEU A 110 20.64 -0.82 -27.64
CA LEU A 110 20.30 -0.58 -26.24
C LEU A 110 20.49 -1.82 -25.33
N ALA A 111 21.44 -2.70 -25.66
CA ALA A 111 21.75 -3.92 -24.93
C ALA A 111 22.08 -3.70 -23.42
N GLY A 112 22.75 -2.60 -23.08
CA GLY A 112 23.13 -2.22 -21.72
C GLY A 112 21.98 -1.67 -20.86
N LEU A 113 20.80 -1.41 -21.43
CA LEU A 113 19.61 -1.11 -20.65
C LEU A 113 18.92 -2.42 -20.25
N GLU A 114 18.82 -2.66 -18.95
CA GLU A 114 18.16 -3.84 -18.37
C GLU A 114 16.67 -3.88 -18.69
N GLN A 115 16.01 -2.72 -18.75
CA GLN A 115 14.63 -2.61 -19.19
C GLN A 115 14.47 -1.59 -20.31
N LYS A 116 13.69 -1.97 -21.33
CA LYS A 116 13.34 -1.11 -22.47
C LYS A 116 12.04 -1.60 -23.10
N ARG A 117 11.05 -0.72 -23.19
CA ARG A 117 9.78 -0.98 -23.85
C ARG A 117 9.24 0.27 -24.52
N PHE A 118 8.56 0.05 -25.64
CA PHE A 118 8.08 1.08 -26.52
C PHE A 118 6.70 0.67 -27.03
N TYR A 119 5.72 1.56 -26.87
CA TYR A 119 4.34 1.24 -27.17
C TYR A 119 3.59 2.42 -27.79
N ALA A 120 2.51 2.10 -28.50
CA ALA A 120 1.47 3.06 -28.85
C ALA A 120 0.08 2.49 -28.55
N PHE A 121 -0.89 3.33 -28.22
CA PHE A 121 -2.25 2.92 -27.86
C PHE A 121 -3.27 3.74 -28.61
N ASP A 122 -4.36 3.08 -28.96
CA ASP A 122 -5.52 3.70 -29.61
C ASP A 122 -6.62 3.93 -28.57
N TYR A 123 -7.23 5.11 -28.64
CA TYR A 123 -8.25 5.62 -27.73
C TYR A 123 -9.55 5.85 -28.49
N ASP A 124 -10.57 5.12 -28.10
CA ASP A 124 -11.93 5.34 -28.59
C ASP A 124 -12.61 6.40 -27.73
N ALA A 125 -12.74 7.61 -28.29
CA ALA A 125 -13.36 8.75 -27.62
C ALA A 125 -14.86 8.53 -27.32
N SER A 126 -15.55 7.70 -28.11
CA SER A 126 -16.99 7.45 -27.93
C SER A 126 -17.28 6.60 -26.70
N THR A 127 -16.43 5.59 -26.45
CA THR A 127 -16.53 4.72 -25.27
C THR A 127 -15.60 5.13 -24.14
N ARG A 128 -14.70 6.09 -24.39
CA ARG A 128 -13.66 6.59 -23.49
C ARG A 128 -12.70 5.49 -23.01
N LYS A 129 -12.30 4.61 -23.93
CA LYS A 129 -11.51 3.40 -23.63
C LYS A 129 -10.26 3.29 -24.47
N PHE A 130 -9.23 2.70 -23.88
CA PHE A 130 -8.05 2.24 -24.61
C PHE A 130 -8.25 0.81 -25.08
N VAL A 131 -8.36 0.63 -26.40
CA VAL A 131 -8.89 -0.62 -26.99
C VAL A 131 -7.83 -1.46 -27.69
N ARG A 132 -6.77 -0.84 -28.19
CA ARG A 132 -5.69 -1.50 -28.95
C ARG A 132 -4.34 -0.95 -28.54
N SER A 133 -3.30 -1.78 -28.69
CA SER A 133 -1.92 -1.40 -28.46
C SER A 133 -0.99 -1.96 -29.54
N ILE A 134 0.06 -1.20 -29.86
CA ILE A 134 1.24 -1.67 -30.62
C ILE A 134 2.38 -1.81 -29.63
N ASN A 135 3.09 -2.93 -29.70
CA ASN A 135 4.37 -3.14 -29.02
C ASN A 135 5.49 -3.09 -30.06
N TYR A 136 6.40 -2.11 -29.95
CA TYR A 136 7.56 -2.01 -30.85
C TYR A 136 8.67 -2.91 -30.34
N SER A 137 8.62 -4.18 -30.74
CA SER A 137 9.56 -5.22 -30.35
C SER A 137 10.74 -5.40 -31.32
N GLY A 138 10.79 -4.61 -32.40
CA GLY A 138 11.92 -4.60 -33.32
C GLY A 138 13.21 -4.19 -32.61
N LYS A 139 14.35 -4.75 -33.07
CA LYS A 139 15.67 -4.39 -32.55
C LYS A 139 15.91 -2.88 -32.69
N PRO A 140 16.27 -2.16 -31.61
CA PRO A 140 16.57 -0.74 -31.71
C PRO A 140 17.73 -0.47 -32.68
N ALA A 141 17.52 0.39 -33.67
CA ALA A 141 18.55 0.79 -34.62
C ALA A 141 19.10 2.17 -34.23
N HIS A 142 20.41 2.25 -33.99
CA HIS A 142 21.08 3.49 -33.60
C HIS A 142 21.22 4.45 -34.79
N LEU A 143 20.81 5.71 -34.61
CA LEU A 143 20.88 6.77 -35.61
C LEU A 143 21.97 7.83 -35.32
N GLY A 144 22.74 7.67 -34.24
CA GLY A 144 23.70 8.68 -33.76
C GLY A 144 23.09 9.64 -32.74
N ASN A 145 23.94 10.29 -31.95
CA ASN A 145 23.55 11.29 -30.93
C ASN A 145 22.45 10.78 -29.96
N GLY A 146 22.52 9.51 -29.57
CA GLY A 146 21.57 8.90 -28.64
C GLY A 146 20.17 8.70 -29.23
N ARG A 147 20.02 8.85 -30.55
CA ARG A 147 18.77 8.62 -31.27
C ARG A 147 18.67 7.17 -31.70
N TYR A 148 17.48 6.60 -31.54
CA TYR A 148 17.17 5.23 -31.90
C TYR A 148 15.83 5.14 -32.61
N THR A 149 15.71 4.22 -33.56
CA THR A 149 14.42 3.79 -34.07
C THR A 149 14.06 2.39 -33.58
N VAL A 150 12.80 2.18 -33.28
CA VAL A 150 12.22 0.87 -32.95
C VAL A 150 11.01 0.65 -33.83
N ALA A 151 10.91 -0.54 -34.42
CA ALA A 151 9.90 -0.85 -35.41
C ALA A 151 8.87 -1.87 -34.90
N ALA A 152 7.65 -1.76 -35.40
CA ALA A 152 6.59 -2.74 -35.30
C ALA A 152 6.09 -3.04 -36.72
N THR A 153 6.09 -4.33 -37.09
CA THR A 153 5.47 -4.79 -38.35
C THR A 153 4.04 -5.24 -38.06
N LYS A 154 3.16 -5.11 -39.05
CA LYS A 154 1.73 -5.49 -38.93
C LYS A 154 1.02 -4.78 -37.77
N ALA A 155 1.38 -3.53 -37.51
CA ALA A 155 0.67 -2.68 -36.56
C ALA A 155 -0.80 -2.52 -37.01
N SER A 156 -1.73 -2.59 -36.05
CA SER A 156 -3.18 -2.58 -36.34
C SER A 156 -3.77 -1.20 -36.60
N PHE A 157 -2.94 -0.15 -36.46
CA PHE A 157 -3.27 1.24 -36.75
C PHE A 157 -1.97 2.05 -36.94
N ALA A 158 -2.08 3.23 -37.55
CA ALA A 158 -1.00 4.22 -37.63
C ALA A 158 -1.20 5.27 -36.51
N PRO A 159 -0.35 5.31 -35.47
CA PRO A 159 -0.57 6.17 -34.30
C PRO A 159 -0.66 7.66 -34.65
N GLU A 160 0.20 8.13 -35.54
CA GLU A 160 0.30 9.55 -35.90
C GLU A 160 -0.92 10.08 -36.68
N SER A 161 -1.78 9.19 -37.17
CA SER A 161 -3.00 9.53 -37.90
C SER A 161 -4.28 9.01 -37.21
N SER A 162 -4.19 8.62 -35.95
CA SER A 162 -5.30 8.05 -35.17
C SER A 162 -5.50 8.79 -33.84
N ASN A 163 -6.58 8.47 -33.13
CA ASN A 163 -6.78 8.91 -31.75
C ASN A 163 -5.85 8.13 -30.82
N ALA A 164 -4.56 8.44 -30.84
CA ALA A 164 -3.55 7.61 -30.21
C ALA A 164 -2.55 8.40 -29.38
N GLN A 165 -1.74 7.63 -28.65
CA GLN A 165 -0.56 8.10 -27.93
C GLN A 165 0.57 7.11 -28.05
N ALA A 166 1.78 7.55 -27.73
CA ALA A 166 2.96 6.76 -27.53
C ALA A 166 3.40 6.81 -26.07
N TYR A 167 3.96 5.70 -25.59
CA TYR A 167 4.61 5.61 -24.29
C TYR A 167 5.85 4.74 -24.41
N ALA A 168 6.96 5.21 -23.87
CA ALA A 168 8.21 4.49 -23.83
C ALA A 168 8.82 4.63 -22.44
N TYR A 169 9.54 3.59 -22.02
CA TYR A 169 10.34 3.64 -20.81
C TYR A 169 11.60 2.81 -20.94
N VAL A 170 12.63 3.26 -20.24
CA VAL A 170 13.93 2.61 -20.12
C VAL A 170 14.33 2.59 -18.65
N ALA A 171 15.03 1.53 -18.24
CA ALA A 171 15.63 1.48 -16.92
C ALA A 171 16.94 0.69 -16.90
N ASP A 172 17.79 1.02 -15.95
CA ASP A 172 19.12 0.46 -15.73
C ASP A 172 19.42 0.43 -14.21
N GLY A 173 20.50 -0.25 -13.83
CA GLY A 173 20.98 -0.34 -12.46
C GLY A 173 19.97 -1.03 -11.52
N PRO A 174 19.83 -2.36 -11.63
CA PRO A 174 18.90 -3.12 -10.82
C PRO A 174 19.27 -3.01 -9.34
N LEU A 175 18.26 -2.77 -8.52
CA LEU A 175 18.38 -2.74 -7.07
C LEU A 175 18.08 -4.14 -6.51
N ALA A 176 18.71 -4.47 -5.39
CA ALA A 176 18.34 -5.66 -4.64
C ALA A 176 16.90 -5.48 -4.13
N SER A 177 16.02 -6.41 -4.49
CA SER A 177 14.61 -6.39 -4.11
C SER A 177 14.02 -7.79 -4.15
N GLU A 178 13.03 -8.04 -3.29
CA GLU A 178 12.33 -9.33 -3.24
C GLU A 178 11.16 -9.35 -4.23
N GLY A 179 11.07 -10.41 -5.04
CA GLY A 179 9.92 -10.71 -5.91
C GLY A 179 9.71 -9.83 -7.15
N MET A 180 10.21 -8.60 -7.16
CA MET A 180 10.11 -7.65 -8.29
C MET A 180 11.43 -6.91 -8.48
N THR A 181 11.97 -6.82 -9.69
CA THR A 181 13.19 -6.03 -9.97
C THR A 181 12.89 -4.54 -9.93
N LEU A 182 13.52 -3.82 -9.00
CA LEU A 182 13.53 -2.37 -8.95
C LEU A 182 14.78 -1.82 -9.66
N TYR A 183 14.77 -0.56 -10.05
CA TYR A 183 15.87 0.08 -10.78
C TYR A 183 16.20 1.43 -10.14
N ASN A 184 17.48 1.80 -10.17
CA ASN A 184 17.94 3.09 -9.63
C ASN A 184 17.91 4.22 -10.67
N ASP A 185 17.80 3.88 -11.95
CA ASP A 185 17.83 4.83 -13.06
C ASP A 185 16.70 4.49 -14.04
N VAL A 186 15.67 5.32 -14.08
CA VAL A 186 14.44 5.10 -14.85
C VAL A 186 14.10 6.37 -15.62
N ALA A 187 13.77 6.23 -16.89
CA ALA A 187 13.21 7.33 -17.67
C ALA A 187 11.97 6.87 -18.45
N SER A 188 10.96 7.71 -18.46
CA SER A 188 9.69 7.53 -19.16
C SER A 188 9.44 8.71 -20.08
N ALA A 189 8.86 8.45 -21.23
CA ALA A 189 8.46 9.49 -22.17
C ALA A 189 7.14 9.13 -22.82
N ALA A 190 6.40 10.16 -23.20
CA ALA A 190 5.14 9.99 -23.89
C ALA A 190 4.91 11.07 -24.93
N ARG A 191 3.92 10.81 -25.79
CA ARG A 191 3.45 11.74 -26.80
C ARG A 191 2.02 11.43 -27.17
N THR A 192 1.15 12.43 -27.22
CA THR A 192 -0.21 12.27 -27.77
C THR A 192 -0.24 12.70 -29.24
N PHE A 193 -1.15 12.11 -30.00
CA PHE A 193 -1.41 12.43 -31.42
C PHE A 193 -2.83 12.98 -31.64
N SER A 194 -3.62 13.12 -30.57
CA SER A 194 -5.00 13.61 -30.63
C SER A 194 -5.39 14.31 -29.34
N ALA A 195 -6.16 15.40 -29.48
CA ALA A 195 -6.75 16.15 -28.36
C ALA A 195 -7.77 15.31 -27.56
N ASP A 196 -8.34 14.26 -28.18
CA ASP A 196 -9.27 13.36 -27.47
C ASP A 196 -8.56 12.60 -26.35
N VAL A 197 -7.30 12.20 -26.57
CA VAL A 197 -6.48 11.55 -25.54
C VAL A 197 -6.14 12.53 -24.43
N ASP A 198 -5.81 13.78 -24.77
CA ASP A 198 -5.52 14.83 -23.79
C ASP A 198 -6.74 15.12 -22.89
N SER A 199 -7.96 14.87 -23.40
CA SER A 199 -9.21 15.00 -22.65
C SER A 199 -9.55 13.79 -21.75
N TYR A 200 -8.74 12.72 -21.78
CA TYR A 200 -8.95 11.57 -20.91
C TYR A 200 -8.80 11.97 -19.44
N VAL A 201 -9.80 11.59 -18.64
CA VAL A 201 -9.79 11.81 -17.19
C VAL A 201 -9.84 10.46 -16.51
N SER A 202 -8.74 10.10 -15.84
CA SER A 202 -8.69 8.92 -14.97
C SER A 202 -9.64 9.08 -13.79
N GLY A 203 -10.20 7.97 -13.31
CA GLY A 203 -11.02 7.94 -12.10
C GLY A 203 -10.24 8.26 -10.81
N ALA A 204 -8.93 8.05 -10.79
CA ALA A 204 -8.05 8.33 -9.64
C ALA A 204 -7.01 9.41 -9.97
N THR A 205 -6.23 9.82 -8.97
CA THR A 205 -5.09 10.72 -9.13
C THR A 205 -3.77 10.06 -8.72
N VAL A 206 -2.68 10.36 -9.43
CA VAL A 206 -1.34 9.82 -9.09
C VAL A 206 -0.89 10.33 -7.72
N ALA A 207 -1.18 11.61 -7.41
CA ALA A 207 -0.97 12.18 -6.08
C ALA A 207 -1.66 11.38 -4.95
N GLY A 208 -2.77 10.70 -5.23
CA GLY A 208 -3.41 9.79 -4.28
C GLY A 208 -2.54 8.57 -3.95
N CYS A 209 -1.85 7.99 -4.94
CA CYS A 209 -0.90 6.90 -4.74
C CYS A 209 0.34 7.34 -3.95
N GLU A 210 0.83 8.56 -4.21
CA GLU A 210 2.02 9.13 -3.55
C GLU A 210 1.82 9.41 -2.05
N LYS A 211 0.60 9.31 -1.53
CA LYS A 211 0.32 9.36 -0.08
C LYS A 211 0.86 8.13 0.67
N CYS A 212 1.04 7.01 -0.02
CA CYS A 212 1.54 5.76 0.55
C CYS A 212 2.75 5.19 -0.20
N HIS A 213 2.90 5.53 -1.48
CA HIS A 213 4.04 5.14 -2.30
C HIS A 213 5.03 6.29 -2.49
N GLY A 214 6.25 5.98 -2.91
CA GLY A 214 7.26 7.00 -3.22
C GLY A 214 6.81 7.96 -4.32
N LYS A 215 7.44 9.14 -4.34
CA LYS A 215 7.29 10.18 -5.37
C LYS A 215 8.59 10.27 -6.18
N PRO A 216 8.56 10.10 -7.51
CA PRO A 216 7.37 9.79 -8.33
C PRO A 216 6.83 8.38 -8.08
N TYR A 217 5.52 8.19 -8.28
CA TYR A 217 4.92 6.85 -8.18
C TYR A 217 5.32 5.96 -9.37
N LEU A 218 6.11 4.92 -9.07
CA LEU A 218 6.59 3.92 -10.02
C LEU A 218 5.98 2.53 -9.74
N LYS A 219 4.96 2.14 -10.52
CA LYS A 219 4.45 0.76 -10.45
C LYS A 219 5.50 -0.19 -11.04
N HIS A 220 5.62 -1.38 -10.45
CA HIS A 220 6.65 -2.37 -10.79
C HIS A 220 8.10 -1.85 -10.64
N GLY A 221 8.31 -0.70 -10.00
CA GLY A 221 9.63 -0.09 -9.80
C GLY A 221 10.19 0.74 -10.95
N TYR A 222 9.53 0.76 -12.11
CA TYR A 222 10.05 1.46 -13.31
C TYR A 222 8.97 1.96 -14.27
N ARG A 223 7.68 1.85 -13.92
CA ARG A 223 6.59 2.37 -14.75
C ARG A 223 5.93 3.56 -14.08
N THR A 224 6.19 4.73 -14.63
CA THR A 224 5.66 5.98 -14.10
C THR A 224 4.18 6.10 -14.44
N ALA A 225 3.34 6.40 -13.44
CA ALA A 225 1.91 6.62 -13.67
C ALA A 225 1.59 8.04 -14.15
N GLU A 226 2.46 9.00 -13.82
CA GLU A 226 2.42 10.38 -14.30
C GLU A 226 3.62 10.57 -15.24
N VAL A 227 3.36 10.90 -16.49
CA VAL A 227 4.40 11.14 -17.50
C VAL A 227 4.10 12.48 -18.12
N GLU A 228 5.11 13.33 -18.27
CA GLU A 228 4.94 14.63 -18.90
C GLU A 228 4.26 14.49 -20.26
N GLY A 229 3.22 15.30 -20.49
CA GLY A 229 2.40 15.25 -21.70
C GLY A 229 1.32 14.17 -21.72
N LEU A 230 1.09 13.44 -20.63
CA LEU A 230 -0.07 12.53 -20.48
C LEU A 230 -0.91 12.84 -19.23
N PRO A 231 -2.23 12.62 -19.29
CA PRO A 231 -3.05 12.56 -18.09
C PRO A 231 -2.66 11.39 -17.17
N ASP A 232 -3.05 11.48 -15.89
CA ASP A 232 -2.82 10.45 -14.88
C ASP A 232 -3.18 9.03 -15.34
N PHE A 233 -2.29 8.07 -15.07
CA PHE A 233 -2.43 6.63 -15.35
C PHE A 233 -2.60 6.23 -16.82
N VAL A 234 -2.54 7.19 -17.74
CA VAL A 234 -2.64 6.93 -19.17
C VAL A 234 -1.44 6.08 -19.65
N ALA A 235 -0.26 6.24 -19.05
CA ALA A 235 0.89 5.35 -19.27
C ALA A 235 0.61 3.90 -18.87
N CYS A 236 -0.19 3.67 -17.81
CA CYS A 236 -0.54 2.32 -17.34
C CYS A 236 -1.46 1.57 -18.32
N LYS A 237 -2.21 2.31 -19.15
CA LYS A 237 -3.05 1.74 -20.22
C LYS A 237 -2.24 0.96 -21.25
N ALA A 238 -0.91 1.08 -21.23
CA ALA A 238 0.00 0.24 -21.98
C ALA A 238 -0.19 -1.25 -21.80
N CYS A 239 -0.59 -1.65 -20.60
CA CYS A 239 -0.88 -3.04 -20.27
C CYS A 239 -2.29 -3.22 -19.72
N HIS A 240 -2.95 -2.16 -19.25
CA HIS A 240 -4.29 -2.19 -18.69
C HIS A 240 -5.34 -1.69 -19.70
N LEU A 241 -5.35 -2.26 -20.91
CA LEU A 241 -6.37 -1.99 -21.94
C LEU A 241 -7.75 -2.43 -21.46
N ASP A 242 -8.76 -1.58 -21.66
CA ASP A 242 -10.08 -1.67 -21.02
C ASP A 242 -10.94 -2.86 -21.50
N GLU A 243 -10.59 -3.46 -22.63
CA GLU A 243 -11.36 -4.55 -23.25
C GLU A 243 -10.66 -5.90 -23.21
N THR A 244 -9.49 -5.99 -22.58
CA THR A 244 -8.80 -7.28 -22.44
C THR A 244 -9.15 -7.96 -21.11
N ALA A 245 -9.07 -9.30 -21.09
CA ALA A 245 -9.19 -10.07 -19.86
C ALA A 245 -8.11 -9.69 -18.83
N GLY A 246 -8.50 -9.70 -17.57
CA GLY A 246 -7.62 -9.58 -16.41
C GLY A 246 -6.76 -10.81 -16.15
N GLY A 247 -5.70 -10.60 -15.35
CA GLY A 247 -4.73 -11.63 -15.00
C GLY A 247 -4.65 -11.95 -13.50
N HIS A 248 -5.41 -11.25 -12.66
CA HIS A 248 -5.31 -11.36 -11.20
C HIS A 248 -6.50 -12.05 -10.55
N GLN A 249 -7.12 -13.00 -11.27
CA GLN A 249 -8.24 -13.81 -10.76
C GLN A 249 -7.90 -14.52 -9.44
N GLY A 250 -6.62 -14.81 -9.19
CA GLY A 250 -6.16 -15.46 -7.98
C GLY A 250 -6.39 -14.67 -6.71
N TRP A 251 -6.41 -13.33 -6.76
CA TRP A 251 -6.73 -12.52 -5.56
C TRP A 251 -8.19 -12.69 -5.13
N GLN A 252 -9.10 -12.92 -6.08
CA GLN A 252 -10.49 -13.22 -5.78
C GLN A 252 -10.64 -14.62 -5.16
N LEU A 253 -9.90 -15.62 -5.68
CA LEU A 253 -9.84 -16.95 -5.07
C LEU A 253 -9.25 -16.89 -3.66
N LEU A 254 -8.18 -16.12 -3.46
CA LEU A 254 -7.51 -15.96 -2.16
C LEU A 254 -8.49 -15.53 -1.07
N VAL A 255 -9.42 -14.62 -1.39
CA VAL A 255 -10.42 -14.19 -0.41
C VAL A 255 -11.61 -15.15 -0.35
N ASP A 256 -12.14 -15.62 -1.47
CA ASP A 256 -13.36 -16.45 -1.48
C ASP A 256 -13.12 -17.89 -0.97
N ASP A 257 -11.95 -18.46 -1.24
CA ASP A 257 -11.53 -19.81 -0.82
C ASP A 257 -10.00 -19.85 -0.60
N PRO A 258 -9.51 -19.30 0.54
CA PRO A 258 -8.08 -19.28 0.85
C PRO A 258 -7.47 -20.69 0.94
N ALA A 259 -8.26 -21.70 1.31
CA ALA A 259 -7.79 -23.08 1.39
C ALA A 259 -7.49 -23.64 -0.01
N ALA A 260 -8.38 -23.40 -0.99
CA ALA A 260 -8.12 -23.77 -2.37
C ALA A 260 -6.94 -22.98 -2.95
N TYR A 261 -6.85 -21.68 -2.68
CA TYR A 261 -5.71 -20.87 -3.13
C TYR A 261 -4.38 -21.43 -2.63
N ALA A 262 -4.28 -21.75 -1.33
CA ALA A 262 -3.09 -22.32 -0.71
C ALA A 262 -2.77 -23.73 -1.23
N ALA A 263 -3.79 -24.59 -1.38
CA ALA A 263 -3.59 -25.95 -1.91
C ALA A 263 -3.13 -25.98 -3.37
N GLN A 264 -3.41 -24.90 -4.11
CA GLN A 264 -3.06 -24.76 -5.53
C GLN A 264 -1.80 -23.92 -5.75
N ASP A 265 -1.14 -23.45 -4.68
CA ASP A 265 0.00 -22.53 -4.76
C ASP A 265 -0.32 -21.29 -5.64
N GLY A 266 -1.56 -20.80 -5.55
CA GLY A 266 -2.06 -19.69 -6.36
C GLY A 266 -2.32 -20.00 -7.85
N VAL A 267 -2.15 -21.24 -8.31
CA VAL A 267 -2.37 -21.64 -9.71
C VAL A 267 -3.81 -22.06 -9.96
N LEU A 268 -4.56 -21.20 -10.66
CA LEU A 268 -6.00 -21.41 -10.89
C LEU A 268 -6.31 -22.50 -11.94
N THR A 269 -7.37 -23.27 -11.69
CA THR A 269 -8.00 -24.17 -12.66
C THR A 269 -8.72 -23.39 -13.77
N ALA A 270 -9.08 -24.07 -14.86
CA ALA A 270 -9.83 -23.45 -15.96
C ALA A 270 -11.22 -22.96 -15.52
N GLU A 271 -11.90 -23.71 -14.64
CA GLU A 271 -13.19 -23.33 -14.09
C GLU A 271 -13.06 -22.08 -13.21
N GLN A 272 -12.02 -21.99 -12.39
CA GLN A 272 -11.77 -20.81 -11.55
C GLN A 272 -11.42 -19.59 -12.39
N LYS A 273 -10.57 -19.72 -13.43
CA LYS A 273 -10.28 -18.61 -14.36
C LYS A 273 -11.55 -18.07 -15.02
N THR A 274 -12.49 -18.97 -15.34
CA THR A 274 -13.79 -18.60 -15.91
C THR A 274 -14.68 -17.93 -14.86
N LYS A 275 -14.79 -18.50 -13.67
CA LYS A 275 -15.60 -18.00 -12.54
C LYS A 275 -15.21 -16.59 -12.09
N TYR A 276 -13.90 -16.32 -12.08
CA TYR A 276 -13.32 -15.06 -11.61
C TYR A 276 -12.87 -14.14 -12.75
N ALA A 277 -13.33 -14.40 -13.97
CA ALA A 277 -13.00 -13.57 -15.13
C ALA A 277 -13.50 -12.13 -14.93
N TYR A 278 -12.66 -11.16 -15.34
CA TYR A 278 -12.98 -9.74 -15.35
C TYR A 278 -12.23 -9.06 -16.50
N LYS A 279 -12.65 -7.85 -16.88
CA LYS A 279 -11.90 -7.00 -17.82
C LYS A 279 -10.90 -6.16 -17.06
N ARG A 280 -9.62 -6.18 -17.47
CA ARG A 280 -8.59 -5.40 -16.77
C ARG A 280 -8.84 -3.92 -16.93
N SER A 281 -8.60 -3.21 -15.85
CA SER A 281 -8.44 -1.76 -15.84
C SER A 281 -7.48 -1.42 -14.70
N VAL A 282 -6.82 -0.27 -14.80
CA VAL A 282 -5.91 0.20 -13.75
C VAL A 282 -6.60 0.20 -12.38
N MET A 283 -7.85 0.67 -12.33
CA MET A 283 -8.60 0.79 -11.07
C MET A 283 -9.05 -0.57 -10.55
N ASN A 284 -9.54 -1.47 -11.40
CA ASN A 284 -9.97 -2.79 -10.95
C ASN A 284 -8.79 -3.59 -10.39
N ASP A 285 -7.64 -3.58 -11.07
CA ASP A 285 -6.44 -4.28 -10.60
C ASP A 285 -5.88 -3.66 -9.31
N THR A 286 -5.99 -2.33 -9.17
CA THR A 286 -5.61 -1.63 -7.94
C THR A 286 -6.54 -1.98 -6.79
N HIS A 287 -7.86 -1.94 -6.99
CA HIS A 287 -8.83 -2.33 -5.97
C HIS A 287 -8.61 -3.76 -5.49
N MET A 288 -8.45 -4.72 -6.40
CA MET A 288 -8.29 -6.12 -6.01
C MET A 288 -7.00 -6.34 -5.22
N SER A 289 -5.86 -5.77 -5.64
CA SER A 289 -4.62 -5.88 -4.84
C SER A 289 -4.78 -5.28 -3.44
N HIS A 290 -5.37 -4.09 -3.34
CA HIS A 290 -5.48 -3.39 -2.06
C HIS A 290 -6.56 -3.98 -1.15
N ALA A 291 -7.66 -4.49 -1.72
CA ALA A 291 -8.75 -5.07 -0.93
C ALA A 291 -8.50 -6.54 -0.54
N MET A 292 -7.73 -7.30 -1.34
CA MET A 292 -7.73 -8.76 -1.27
C MET A 292 -6.36 -9.40 -1.05
N GLU A 293 -5.30 -8.83 -1.62
CA GLU A 293 -3.97 -9.47 -1.61
C GLU A 293 -3.27 -9.35 -0.25
N PHE A 294 -3.32 -8.17 0.36
CA PHE A 294 -2.61 -7.87 1.61
C PHE A 294 -3.47 -7.08 2.60
N ALA A 295 -2.92 -6.81 3.79
CA ALA A 295 -3.57 -5.95 4.78
C ALA A 295 -3.30 -4.49 4.44
N TYR A 296 -4.24 -3.83 3.75
CA TYR A 296 -4.13 -2.41 3.42
C TYR A 296 -4.17 -1.54 4.70
N PRO A 297 -3.35 -0.48 4.81
CA PRO A 297 -3.21 0.25 6.07
C PRO A 297 -4.48 1.02 6.48
N GLN A 298 -5.40 1.28 5.55
CA GLN A 298 -6.66 2.00 5.79
C GLN A 298 -7.87 1.21 5.29
N SER A 299 -9.08 1.66 5.65
CA SER A 299 -10.31 1.09 5.11
C SER A 299 -10.43 1.30 3.61
N MET A 300 -10.87 0.27 2.88
CA MET A 300 -11.21 0.39 1.45
C MET A 300 -12.42 1.29 1.20
N ALA A 301 -13.19 1.65 2.23
CA ALA A 301 -14.28 2.62 2.13
C ALA A 301 -13.80 4.08 2.04
N ASN A 302 -12.50 4.34 2.31
CA ASN A 302 -11.92 5.67 2.21
C ASN A 302 -11.50 6.02 0.77
N CYS A 303 -12.47 6.02 -0.16
CA CYS A 303 -12.26 6.24 -1.60
C CYS A 303 -11.51 7.55 -1.89
N ALA A 304 -11.74 8.59 -1.08
CA ALA A 304 -11.14 9.91 -1.22
C ALA A 304 -9.60 9.91 -1.21
N THR A 305 -8.97 8.86 -0.66
CA THR A 305 -7.51 8.75 -0.69
C THR A 305 -6.98 8.70 -2.12
N CYS A 306 -7.60 7.90 -2.99
CA CYS A 306 -7.20 7.71 -4.39
C CYS A 306 -8.03 8.55 -5.36
N HIS A 307 -9.27 8.88 -4.99
CA HIS A 307 -10.26 9.57 -5.83
C HIS A 307 -10.50 11.02 -5.41
N GLU A 308 -9.48 11.68 -4.86
CA GLU A 308 -9.56 13.07 -4.43
C GLU A 308 -10.02 13.99 -5.58
N GLY A 309 -11.03 14.82 -5.31
CA GLY A 309 -11.67 15.68 -6.31
C GLY A 309 -12.51 14.93 -7.36
N LYS A 310 -12.62 13.60 -7.29
CA LYS A 310 -13.25 12.74 -8.31
C LYS A 310 -14.38 11.86 -7.77
N LEU A 311 -14.72 11.95 -6.48
CA LEU A 311 -15.79 11.14 -5.85
C LEU A 311 -17.12 11.19 -6.61
N ASN A 312 -17.55 12.39 -7.03
CA ASN A 312 -18.79 12.54 -7.80
C ASN A 312 -18.78 11.80 -9.13
N ALA A 313 -17.60 11.64 -9.77
CA ALA A 313 -17.46 10.92 -11.02
C ALA A 313 -17.41 9.40 -10.81
N VAL A 314 -16.77 8.93 -9.74
CA VAL A 314 -16.61 7.48 -9.48
C VAL A 314 -17.83 6.88 -8.78
N LEU A 315 -18.58 7.66 -8.00
CA LEU A 315 -19.79 7.23 -7.30
C LEU A 315 -21.09 7.50 -8.09
N THR A 316 -20.99 7.74 -9.39
CA THR A 316 -22.18 7.86 -10.24
C THR A 316 -22.91 6.53 -10.36
N ASP A 317 -24.23 6.58 -10.56
CA ASP A 317 -25.04 5.38 -10.78
C ASP A 317 -24.61 4.58 -12.02
N ALA A 318 -23.93 5.21 -12.99
CA ALA A 318 -23.35 4.51 -14.15
C ALA A 318 -22.26 3.49 -13.74
N ASN A 319 -21.58 3.73 -12.61
CA ASN A 319 -20.56 2.83 -12.07
C ASN A 319 -21.12 1.82 -11.07
N PHE A 320 -22.42 1.89 -10.75
CA PHE A 320 -23.06 0.94 -9.83
C PHE A 320 -23.36 -0.38 -10.55
N THR A 321 -22.30 -1.14 -10.77
CA THR A 321 -22.30 -2.41 -11.50
C THR A 321 -21.70 -3.51 -10.62
N LEU A 322 -22.06 -4.76 -10.91
CA LEU A 322 -21.52 -5.89 -10.16
C LEU A 322 -20.01 -6.01 -10.36
N ALA A 323 -19.50 -5.71 -11.56
CA ALA A 323 -18.06 -5.66 -11.82
C ALA A 323 -17.33 -4.68 -10.88
N THR A 324 -17.86 -3.46 -10.69
CA THR A 324 -17.28 -2.48 -9.76
C THR A 324 -17.30 -3.02 -8.32
N CYS A 325 -18.43 -3.60 -7.89
CA CYS A 325 -18.58 -4.14 -6.55
C CYS A 325 -17.57 -5.28 -6.28
N LYS A 326 -17.41 -6.21 -7.22
CA LYS A 326 -16.45 -7.34 -7.13
C LYS A 326 -15.00 -6.90 -7.08
N SER A 327 -14.67 -5.69 -7.53
CA SER A 327 -13.30 -5.18 -7.45
C SER A 327 -12.85 -4.91 -6.00
N CYS A 328 -13.80 -4.67 -5.08
CA CYS A 328 -13.53 -4.35 -3.68
C CYS A 328 -14.09 -5.39 -2.71
N HIS A 329 -15.22 -6.01 -3.05
CA HIS A 329 -15.92 -6.95 -2.18
C HIS A 329 -15.61 -8.40 -2.57
N PRO A 330 -15.25 -9.27 -1.62
CA PRO A 330 -15.29 -10.70 -1.86
C PRO A 330 -16.71 -11.13 -2.23
N VAL A 331 -16.86 -12.17 -3.05
CA VAL A 331 -18.20 -12.61 -3.47
C VAL A 331 -18.85 -13.45 -2.37
N THR A 332 -18.12 -14.44 -1.85
CA THR A 332 -18.64 -15.42 -0.88
C THR A 332 -17.83 -15.59 0.39
N ALA A 333 -16.61 -15.01 0.46
CA ALA A 333 -15.78 -15.04 1.66
C ALA A 333 -16.49 -14.49 2.91
N VAL A 334 -15.90 -14.66 4.09
CA VAL A 334 -16.26 -13.82 5.25
C VAL A 334 -15.53 -12.49 5.10
N GLY A 335 -16.07 -11.59 4.28
CA GLY A 335 -15.62 -10.19 4.24
C GLY A 335 -15.99 -9.48 5.55
N GLY A 336 -15.20 -8.49 5.97
CA GLY A 336 -15.49 -7.66 7.15
C GLY A 336 -15.05 -8.20 8.52
N ALA A 337 -14.39 -9.36 8.59
CA ALA A 337 -13.72 -9.80 9.83
C ALA A 337 -12.56 -8.85 10.21
N ASP A 338 -11.87 -8.32 9.19
CA ASP A 338 -11.05 -7.11 9.32
C ASP A 338 -11.95 -5.90 8.99
N SER A 339 -12.07 -4.96 9.94
CA SER A 339 -12.85 -3.73 9.75
C SER A 339 -12.37 -2.83 8.62
N LYS A 340 -11.18 -3.08 8.06
CA LYS A 340 -10.63 -2.37 6.89
C LYS A 340 -11.04 -3.00 5.55
N ARG A 341 -11.49 -4.27 5.57
CA ARG A 341 -11.92 -5.01 4.39
C ARG A 341 -13.43 -4.87 4.18
N ALA A 342 -13.83 -4.88 2.91
CA ALA A 342 -15.24 -4.83 2.56
C ALA A 342 -15.96 -6.13 2.99
N PRO A 343 -17.25 -6.06 3.37
CA PRO A 343 -18.07 -7.25 3.61
C PRO A 343 -18.29 -8.03 2.31
N ALA A 344 -18.65 -9.31 2.39
CA ALA A 344 -18.90 -10.07 1.17
C ALA A 344 -20.23 -9.70 0.52
N LEU A 345 -20.27 -9.78 -0.82
CA LEU A 345 -21.46 -9.44 -1.60
C LEU A 345 -22.66 -10.30 -1.22
N LYS A 346 -22.47 -11.61 -0.97
CA LYS A 346 -23.56 -12.49 -0.52
C LYS A 346 -24.26 -12.03 0.78
N ASP A 347 -23.56 -11.28 1.63
CA ASP A 347 -24.04 -10.88 2.95
C ASP A 347 -24.78 -9.52 2.88
N ILE A 348 -24.42 -8.67 1.92
CA ILE A 348 -25.04 -7.35 1.71
C ILE A 348 -26.08 -7.35 0.56
N LEU A 349 -26.07 -8.37 -0.30
CA LEU A 349 -27.04 -8.59 -1.38
C LEU A 349 -27.86 -9.87 -1.08
N PRO A 350 -28.88 -9.79 -0.20
CA PRO A 350 -29.65 -10.97 0.18
C PRO A 350 -30.41 -11.55 -1.01
N ALA A 351 -30.28 -12.86 -1.22
CA ALA A 351 -30.89 -13.58 -2.35
C ALA A 351 -32.43 -13.48 -2.41
N ALA A 352 -33.08 -13.15 -1.29
CA ALA A 352 -34.53 -12.89 -1.24
C ALA A 352 -34.95 -11.66 -2.07
N ILE A 353 -34.04 -10.72 -2.28
CA ILE A 353 -34.27 -9.48 -3.06
C ILE A 353 -33.43 -9.49 -4.34
N HIS A 354 -32.19 -10.00 -4.26
CA HIS A 354 -31.24 -10.02 -5.37
C HIS A 354 -31.13 -11.44 -5.95
N THR A 355 -32.08 -11.80 -6.82
CA THR A 355 -32.06 -13.10 -7.52
C THR A 355 -31.08 -13.07 -8.69
N MET A 356 -29.79 -13.11 -8.39
CA MET A 356 -28.70 -13.03 -9.38
C MET A 356 -27.53 -13.93 -8.98
N ASP A 357 -26.81 -14.47 -9.97
CA ASP A 357 -25.54 -15.14 -9.74
C ASP A 357 -24.42 -14.09 -9.68
N LEU A 358 -23.86 -13.87 -8.49
CA LEU A 358 -22.81 -12.89 -8.25
C LEU A 358 -21.48 -13.18 -8.98
N TYR A 359 -21.32 -14.35 -9.60
CA TYR A 359 -20.16 -14.68 -10.43
C TYR A 359 -20.39 -14.40 -11.91
N THR A 360 -21.56 -14.76 -12.44
CA THR A 360 -21.83 -14.80 -13.88
C THR A 360 -22.79 -13.72 -14.37
N TYR A 361 -23.41 -12.96 -13.47
CA TYR A 361 -24.33 -11.90 -13.85
C TYR A 361 -23.61 -10.85 -14.71
N ALA A 362 -24.06 -10.73 -15.95
CA ALA A 362 -23.53 -9.76 -16.89
C ALA A 362 -24.15 -8.40 -16.60
N ASP A 363 -23.31 -7.36 -16.51
CA ASP A 363 -23.73 -5.97 -16.34
C ASP A 363 -24.47 -5.38 -17.59
N ALA A 364 -25.05 -6.21 -18.44
CA ALA A 364 -25.73 -5.82 -19.67
C ALA A 364 -27.24 -5.66 -19.44
N SER A 365 -27.84 -4.59 -19.99
CA SER A 365 -29.26 -4.24 -19.80
C SER A 365 -30.25 -5.41 -20.01
N PRO A 366 -31.30 -5.55 -19.16
CA PRO A 366 -31.67 -4.65 -18.07
C PRO A 366 -31.02 -5.13 -16.76
N ALA A 367 -29.68 -5.18 -16.68
CA ALA A 367 -28.98 -5.78 -15.55
C ALA A 367 -27.77 -4.94 -15.08
N SER A 368 -28.03 -3.71 -14.64
CA SER A 368 -27.11 -2.93 -13.81
C SER A 368 -27.82 -2.57 -12.49
N CYS A 369 -27.08 -2.51 -11.37
CA CYS A 369 -27.66 -2.32 -10.04
C CYS A 369 -28.48 -1.02 -9.96
N ASN A 370 -28.07 0.00 -10.72
CA ASN A 370 -28.74 1.28 -10.85
C ASN A 370 -30.17 1.25 -11.43
N PHE A 371 -30.64 0.11 -11.97
CA PHE A 371 -32.02 -0.02 -12.41
C PHE A 371 -32.98 0.11 -11.21
N CYS A 372 -32.65 -0.57 -10.11
CA CYS A 372 -33.36 -0.49 -8.83
C CYS A 372 -32.73 0.57 -7.91
N HIS A 373 -31.40 0.66 -7.86
CA HIS A 373 -30.65 1.61 -7.02
C HIS A 373 -30.54 2.99 -7.68
N LYS A 374 -31.68 3.68 -7.74
CA LYS A 374 -31.81 5.05 -8.22
C LYS A 374 -32.67 5.88 -7.28
N ALA A 375 -32.49 7.20 -7.35
CA ALA A 375 -33.26 8.15 -6.56
C ALA A 375 -34.77 7.84 -6.58
N GLY A 376 -35.37 7.73 -5.39
CA GLY A 376 -36.79 7.44 -5.21
C GLY A 376 -37.20 5.97 -5.24
N ALA A 377 -36.31 5.03 -5.56
CA ALA A 377 -36.60 3.59 -5.55
C ALA A 377 -35.79 2.84 -4.48
N ALA A 378 -34.46 3.01 -4.49
CA ALA A 378 -33.55 2.48 -3.48
C ALA A 378 -32.33 3.42 -3.36
N PRO A 379 -31.51 3.31 -2.31
CA PRO A 379 -30.32 4.15 -2.17
C PRO A 379 -29.41 4.08 -3.40
N THR A 380 -29.03 5.24 -3.95
CA THR A 380 -28.05 5.38 -5.04
C THR A 380 -26.66 4.95 -4.57
N PHE A 381 -25.71 4.80 -5.50
CA PHE A 381 -24.36 4.39 -5.13
C PHE A 381 -23.70 5.37 -4.14
N SER A 382 -23.84 6.68 -4.42
CA SER A 382 -23.37 7.77 -3.56
C SER A 382 -24.12 7.91 -2.22
N ALA A 383 -25.33 7.35 -2.11
CA ALA A 383 -26.04 7.30 -0.83
C ALA A 383 -25.54 6.15 0.06
N ILE A 384 -25.05 5.06 -0.55
CA ILE A 384 -24.48 3.92 0.17
C ILE A 384 -23.02 4.22 0.57
N HIS A 385 -22.25 4.84 -0.32
CA HIS A 385 -20.87 5.22 -0.08
C HIS A 385 -20.69 6.73 -0.23
N SER A 386 -20.22 7.40 0.82
CA SER A 386 -19.79 8.82 0.73
C SER A 386 -18.41 8.98 0.11
N GLY A 387 -17.62 7.90 0.09
CA GLY A 387 -16.19 7.93 -0.26
C GLY A 387 -15.26 8.34 0.89
N TYR A 388 -15.80 8.54 2.09
CA TYR A 388 -15.08 8.98 3.28
C TYR A 388 -15.28 8.00 4.43
N ASP A 389 -14.20 7.53 5.04
CA ASP A 389 -14.26 6.69 6.23
C ASP A 389 -14.72 7.49 7.46
N LYS A 390 -15.82 7.07 8.09
CA LYS A 390 -16.41 7.72 9.26
C LYS A 390 -15.50 7.72 10.50
N LYS A 391 -14.41 6.95 10.51
CA LYS A 391 -13.37 7.02 11.55
C LYS A 391 -12.43 8.21 11.37
N ILE A 392 -12.33 8.77 10.16
CA ILE A 392 -11.41 9.86 9.81
C ILE A 392 -12.19 11.16 9.55
N TYR A 393 -13.36 11.03 8.94
CA TYR A 393 -14.17 12.15 8.49
C TYR A 393 -15.43 12.32 9.35
N ALA A 394 -15.63 13.55 9.81
CA ALA A 394 -16.77 13.99 10.62
C ALA A 394 -18.03 14.23 9.78
N SER A 395 -17.89 14.31 8.46
CA SER A 395 -18.97 14.69 7.55
C SER A 395 -18.88 13.97 6.21
N ALA A 396 -20.02 13.90 5.51
CA ALA A 396 -20.12 13.28 4.19
C ALA A 396 -19.49 14.12 3.07
N ASP A 397 -19.20 15.40 3.31
CA ASP A 397 -18.50 16.31 2.38
C ASP A 397 -16.98 16.30 2.55
N GLY A 398 -16.44 15.48 3.47
CA GLY A 398 -15.01 15.22 3.56
C GLY A 398 -14.25 16.07 4.58
N LYS A 399 -14.92 16.67 5.57
CA LYS A 399 -14.24 17.36 6.68
C LYS A 399 -13.71 16.34 7.69
N LYS A 400 -12.46 16.47 8.09
CA LYS A 400 -11.81 15.54 9.02
C LYS A 400 -12.09 15.91 10.48
N TYR A 401 -12.12 14.92 11.38
CA TYR A 401 -12.14 15.22 12.82
C TYR A 401 -10.92 16.04 13.26
N SER A 402 -9.76 15.86 12.61
CA SER A 402 -8.54 16.63 12.88
C SER A 402 -8.62 18.10 12.45
N GLU A 403 -9.57 18.44 11.58
CA GLU A 403 -9.85 19.83 11.20
C GLU A 403 -10.87 20.45 12.16
N ALA A 404 -11.79 19.63 12.68
CA ALA A 404 -12.78 20.02 13.68
C ALA A 404 -12.13 20.30 15.03
N PHE A 405 -11.42 19.31 15.58
CA PHE A 405 -10.83 19.38 16.92
C PHE A 405 -9.33 19.60 16.80
N LYS A 406 -8.87 20.77 17.25
CA LYS A 406 -7.45 21.13 17.25
C LYS A 406 -6.93 21.20 18.67
N VAL A 407 -5.94 20.38 18.97
CA VAL A 407 -5.21 20.43 20.25
C VAL A 407 -4.01 21.36 20.10
N THR A 408 -3.81 22.23 21.09
CA THR A 408 -2.67 23.13 21.18
C THR A 408 -1.94 22.88 22.49
N ILE A 409 -0.62 22.70 22.43
CA ILE A 409 0.25 22.75 23.61
C ILE A 409 0.45 24.22 23.96
N GLY A 410 -0.09 24.65 25.10
CA GLY A 410 0.02 26.03 25.58
C GLY A 410 1.31 26.27 26.36
N GLU A 411 1.74 25.30 27.16
CA GLU A 411 2.98 25.38 27.96
C GLU A 411 3.58 23.99 28.13
N ALA A 412 4.91 23.91 28.09
CA ALA A 412 5.67 22.76 28.57
C ALA A 412 6.84 23.29 29.41
N SER A 413 6.92 22.88 30.68
CA SER A 413 7.96 23.32 31.61
C SER A 413 8.53 22.15 32.40
N LEU A 414 9.85 22.09 32.50
CA LEU A 414 10.57 21.05 33.26
C LEU A 414 11.11 21.67 34.54
N SER A 415 10.73 21.10 35.69
CA SER A 415 11.27 21.48 37.01
C SER A 415 11.81 20.23 37.70
N GLY A 416 13.13 20.18 37.90
CA GLY A 416 13.79 18.92 38.27
C GLY A 416 13.52 17.84 37.22
N ASN A 417 12.99 16.69 37.66
CA ASN A 417 12.60 15.58 36.79
C ASN A 417 11.09 15.53 36.50
N VAL A 418 10.35 16.61 36.76
CA VAL A 418 8.90 16.66 36.52
C VAL A 418 8.62 17.60 35.36
N LEU A 419 8.13 17.03 34.27
CA LEU A 419 7.66 17.77 33.09
C LEU A 419 6.17 18.07 33.25
N THR A 420 5.83 19.35 33.33
CA THR A 420 4.46 19.84 33.33
C THR A 420 4.06 20.23 31.91
N VAL A 421 2.90 19.77 31.46
CA VAL A 421 2.35 20.10 30.14
C VAL A 421 0.94 20.65 30.30
N LYS A 422 0.69 21.83 29.73
CA LYS A 422 -0.64 22.42 29.59
C LYS A 422 -1.05 22.39 28.15
N PHE A 423 -2.23 21.85 27.88
CA PHE A 423 -2.77 21.77 26.53
C PHE A 423 -4.29 21.93 26.53
N SER A 424 -4.83 22.36 25.40
CA SER A 424 -6.26 22.57 25.24
C SER A 424 -6.74 22.19 23.85
N ALA A 425 -7.97 21.72 23.75
CA ALA A 425 -8.66 21.45 22.50
C ALA A 425 -9.64 22.58 22.19
N ALA A 426 -9.73 22.96 20.93
CA ALA A 426 -10.74 23.86 20.40
C ALA A 426 -11.49 23.18 19.25
N GLU A 427 -12.79 23.47 19.14
CA GLU A 427 -13.63 23.03 18.04
C GLU A 427 -13.76 24.16 17.00
N ALA A 428 -13.34 23.89 15.77
CA ALA A 428 -13.36 24.82 14.65
C ALA A 428 -14.70 24.83 13.92
N PHE A 429 -15.46 23.72 13.98
CA PHE A 429 -16.81 23.60 13.45
C PHE A 429 -17.56 22.50 14.18
N ASP A 430 -18.88 22.67 14.29
CA ASP A 430 -19.79 21.74 14.98
C ASP A 430 -19.75 20.34 14.34
N VAL A 431 -19.45 19.33 15.17
CA VAL A 431 -19.59 17.92 14.82
C VAL A 431 -20.72 17.31 15.65
N ALA A 432 -21.82 16.98 14.98
CA ALA A 432 -23.04 16.52 15.64
C ALA A 432 -22.79 15.39 16.65
N GLY A 433 -23.11 15.66 17.92
CA GLY A 433 -22.99 14.70 19.01
C GLY A 433 -21.59 14.55 19.61
N LEU A 434 -20.64 15.42 19.25
CA LEU A 434 -19.31 15.50 19.84
C LEU A 434 -19.03 16.94 20.27
N ALA A 435 -18.33 17.09 21.40
CA ALA A 435 -17.84 18.36 21.90
C ALA A 435 -16.40 18.21 22.41
N VAL A 436 -15.68 19.33 22.56
CA VAL A 436 -14.33 19.34 23.17
C VAL A 436 -14.29 18.73 24.58
N THR A 437 -15.41 18.79 25.31
CA THR A 437 -15.54 18.21 26.65
C THR A 437 -15.60 16.69 26.64
N ASP A 438 -15.86 16.07 25.49
CA ASP A 438 -15.93 14.60 25.34
C ASP A 438 -14.55 13.98 25.05
N ILE A 439 -13.52 14.82 24.87
CA ILE A 439 -12.16 14.36 24.56
C ILE A 439 -11.53 13.75 25.82
N THR A 440 -11.13 12.48 25.72
CA THR A 440 -10.23 11.82 26.68
C THR A 440 -8.83 11.74 26.05
N PRO A 441 -7.90 12.66 26.37
CA PRO A 441 -6.61 12.70 25.70
C PRO A 441 -5.69 11.57 26.18
N THR A 442 -4.90 11.04 25.24
CA THR A 442 -3.72 10.23 25.56
C THR A 442 -2.50 11.11 25.40
N VAL A 443 -1.74 11.30 26.48
CA VAL A 443 -0.48 12.07 26.49
C VAL A 443 0.66 11.10 26.26
N MET A 444 1.52 11.41 25.29
CA MET A 444 2.69 10.62 24.95
C MET A 444 3.94 11.50 25.03
N ILE A 445 5.02 11.01 25.62
CA ILE A 445 6.27 11.75 25.70
C ILE A 445 7.41 10.86 25.20
N GLY A 446 8.01 11.23 24.07
CA GLY A 446 9.21 10.59 23.54
C GLY A 446 10.46 11.32 24.03
N LEU A 447 11.42 10.59 24.60
CA LEU A 447 12.71 11.16 25.01
C LEU A 447 13.77 10.83 23.97
N TYR A 448 14.37 11.87 23.41
CA TYR A 448 15.35 11.80 22.32
C TYR A 448 16.71 12.31 22.78
N GLY A 449 17.74 11.75 22.16
CA GLY A 449 19.12 12.05 22.48
C GLY A 449 19.91 12.67 21.34
N TYR A 450 21.13 13.08 21.66
CA TYR A 450 22.20 13.42 20.72
C TYR A 450 21.87 14.46 19.63
N ASP A 451 20.81 15.24 19.80
CA ASP A 451 20.26 16.15 18.78
C ASP A 451 19.82 15.41 17.49
N THR A 452 19.53 14.10 17.57
CA THR A 452 19.03 13.27 16.47
C THR A 452 17.53 12.97 16.60
N LYS A 453 16.99 12.11 15.74
CA LYS A 453 15.63 11.53 15.86
C LYS A 453 15.64 10.14 16.49
N ASP A 454 16.72 9.78 17.19
CA ASP A 454 16.82 8.49 17.85
C ASP A 454 16.11 8.52 19.20
N TYR A 455 15.15 7.62 19.36
CA TYR A 455 14.44 7.45 20.63
C TYR A 455 15.38 6.79 21.65
N ILE A 456 15.65 7.49 22.75
CA ILE A 456 16.28 6.91 23.94
C ILE A 456 15.21 6.23 24.79
N VAL A 457 14.02 6.83 24.86
CA VAL A 457 12.85 6.26 25.52
C VAL A 457 11.63 6.43 24.62
N SER A 458 11.05 5.31 24.20
CA SER A 458 9.78 5.29 23.49
C SER A 458 8.62 5.45 24.47
N ALA A 459 7.67 6.34 24.15
CA ALA A 459 6.41 6.49 24.90
C ALA A 459 5.65 5.17 25.03
N HIS A 460 5.60 4.41 23.94
CA HIS A 460 4.95 3.10 23.86
C HIS A 460 5.78 1.95 24.48
N GLY A 461 7.04 2.21 24.86
CA GLY A 461 7.86 1.24 25.59
C GLY A 461 7.20 0.84 26.92
N ARG A 462 7.64 -0.27 27.50
CA ARG A 462 7.10 -0.76 28.77
C ARG A 462 8.18 -1.00 29.81
N ASP A 463 7.86 -0.77 31.08
CA ASP A 463 8.66 -1.23 32.22
C ASP A 463 8.31 -2.68 32.52
N ASP A 464 9.29 -3.59 32.53
CA ASP A 464 9.11 -5.04 32.82
C ASP A 464 7.87 -5.71 32.18
N GLY A 465 7.40 -5.17 31.04
CA GLY A 465 6.17 -5.57 30.35
C GLY A 465 4.84 -5.05 30.93
N VAL A 466 4.82 -4.35 32.06
CA VAL A 466 3.59 -4.02 32.83
C VAL A 466 2.99 -2.67 32.43
N ASN A 467 3.68 -1.56 32.66
CA ASN A 467 3.16 -0.21 32.39
C ASN A 467 3.80 0.37 31.15
N ARG A 468 3.09 1.27 30.48
CA ARG A 468 3.73 2.10 29.46
C ARG A 468 4.75 3.03 30.13
N ASN A 469 5.82 3.35 29.43
CA ASN A 469 6.86 4.23 29.95
C ASN A 469 6.32 5.65 30.05
N LEU A 470 5.89 6.22 28.92
CA LEU A 470 5.51 7.61 28.81
C LEU A 470 4.29 7.79 27.88
N GLU A 471 3.30 6.91 28.02
CA GLU A 471 2.00 6.99 27.34
C GLU A 471 0.90 6.83 28.39
N TRP A 472 -0.03 7.77 28.46
CA TRP A 472 -1.06 7.78 29.49
C TRP A 472 -2.37 8.40 29.01
N VAL A 473 -3.48 7.69 29.24
CA VAL A 473 -4.83 8.22 29.06
C VAL A 473 -5.19 9.07 30.28
N VAL A 474 -5.44 10.36 30.08
CA VAL A 474 -5.71 11.29 31.19
C VAL A 474 -6.93 10.85 31.98
N GLY A 475 -6.75 10.74 33.30
CA GLY A 475 -7.77 10.25 34.23
C GLY A 475 -7.56 8.81 34.68
N GLU A 476 -6.74 8.02 33.99
CA GLU A 476 -6.34 6.69 34.45
C GLU A 476 -5.22 6.76 35.49
N THR A 477 -4.99 5.66 36.23
CA THR A 477 -3.86 5.56 37.15
C THR A 477 -2.59 5.23 36.37
N HIS A 478 -1.50 5.96 36.61
CA HIS A 478 -0.21 5.70 36.00
C HIS A 478 0.93 6.03 36.98
N PRO A 479 2.00 5.21 37.06
CA PRO A 479 3.10 5.44 38.02
C PRO A 479 3.86 6.74 37.78
N ARG A 480 3.87 7.22 36.53
CA ARG A 480 4.65 8.39 36.09
C ARG A 480 3.82 9.59 35.66
N PHE A 481 2.50 9.51 35.61
CA PHE A 481 1.67 10.65 35.20
C PHE A 481 0.64 11.00 36.27
N ALA A 482 0.31 12.28 36.36
CA ALA A 482 -0.81 12.76 37.16
C ALA A 482 -1.51 13.95 36.48
N ALA A 483 -2.84 14.02 36.60
CA ALA A 483 -3.60 15.20 36.23
C ALA A 483 -3.49 16.24 37.35
N VAL A 484 -3.16 17.47 36.99
CA VAL A 484 -3.26 18.65 37.86
C VAL A 484 -4.63 19.30 37.70
N SER A 485 -5.08 19.46 36.44
CA SER A 485 -6.43 19.92 36.11
C SER A 485 -6.92 19.30 34.80
N ALA A 486 -8.23 19.10 34.69
CA ALA A 486 -8.90 18.57 33.50
C ALA A 486 -10.33 19.09 33.46
N ALA A 487 -10.59 20.17 32.74
CA ALA A 487 -11.91 20.78 32.66
C ALA A 487 -12.09 21.58 31.35
N GLY A 488 -13.29 21.52 30.77
CA GLY A 488 -13.69 22.39 29.65
C GLY A 488 -12.84 22.23 28.39
N GLY A 489 -12.25 21.06 28.13
CA GLY A 489 -11.34 20.85 27.01
C GLY A 489 -9.93 21.42 27.23
N ALA A 490 -9.55 21.70 28.48
CA ALA A 490 -8.20 22.07 28.88
C ALA A 490 -7.66 21.11 29.94
N TRP A 491 -6.37 20.78 29.83
CA TRP A 491 -5.69 19.84 30.70
C TRP A 491 -4.33 20.39 31.13
N GLU A 492 -4.00 20.14 32.38
CA GLU A 492 -2.65 20.29 32.91
C GLU A 492 -2.23 18.95 33.52
N VAL A 493 -1.12 18.42 33.03
CA VAL A 493 -0.60 17.11 33.42
C VAL A 493 0.85 17.22 33.82
N THR A 494 1.29 16.31 34.68
CA THR A 494 2.69 16.16 35.07
C THR A 494 3.18 14.77 34.69
N ALA A 495 4.41 14.70 34.19
CA ALA A 495 5.13 13.47 33.90
C ALA A 495 6.41 13.41 34.75
N ASN A 496 6.55 12.36 35.55
CA ASN A 496 7.71 12.10 36.38
C ASN A 496 8.75 11.30 35.58
N LEU A 497 9.88 11.95 35.26
CA LEU A 497 10.98 11.41 34.48
C LEU A 497 12.13 10.89 35.35
N THR A 498 11.91 10.65 36.65
CA THR A 498 12.96 10.27 37.61
C THR A 498 13.69 8.99 37.20
N ASP A 499 13.01 8.05 36.54
CA ASP A 499 13.61 6.80 36.04
C ASP A 499 14.72 7.03 34.98
N TRP A 500 14.77 8.24 34.39
CA TRP A 500 15.77 8.65 33.39
C TRP A 500 16.57 9.89 33.82
N ALA A 501 16.57 10.21 35.11
CA ALA A 501 17.24 11.39 35.65
C ALA A 501 18.76 11.41 35.38
N ASP A 502 19.41 10.25 35.40
CA ASP A 502 20.82 10.07 35.08
C ASP A 502 21.10 10.44 33.61
N LYS A 503 20.25 9.98 32.69
CA LYS A 503 20.35 10.25 31.25
C LYS A 503 20.02 11.69 30.87
N ILE A 504 19.17 12.35 31.66
CA ILE A 504 18.90 13.78 31.52
C ILE A 504 20.11 14.57 32.04
N ALA A 505 20.68 14.17 33.18
CA ALA A 505 21.81 14.85 33.80
C ALA A 505 23.12 14.72 33.00
N ASP A 506 23.36 13.56 32.37
CA ASP A 506 24.57 13.33 31.56
C ASP A 506 24.47 13.85 30.11
N GLY A 507 23.29 14.34 29.70
CA GLY A 507 23.05 14.89 28.38
C GLY A 507 22.77 13.85 27.29
N THR A 508 22.57 12.58 27.65
CA THR A 508 22.08 11.54 26.73
C THR A 508 20.70 11.91 26.20
N ILE A 509 19.79 12.36 27.08
CA ILE A 509 18.47 12.88 26.71
C ILE A 509 18.57 14.40 26.61
N LYS A 510 18.28 14.92 25.43
CA LYS A 510 18.33 16.36 25.13
C LYS A 510 17.01 16.97 24.72
N ARG A 511 16.04 16.15 24.29
CA ARG A 511 14.74 16.59 23.80
C ARG A 511 13.63 15.69 24.32
N ALA A 512 12.53 16.30 24.76
CA ALA A 512 11.25 15.64 24.93
C ALA A 512 10.30 16.11 23.81
N GLU A 513 9.67 15.18 23.10
CA GLU A 513 8.55 15.48 22.20
C GLU A 513 7.26 15.02 22.86
N ILE A 514 6.25 15.89 22.86
CA ILE A 514 4.95 15.71 23.50
C ILE A 514 3.88 15.54 22.43
#